data_AF-A0A9W9ZFG9-F1
#
_entry.id   AF-A0A9W9ZFG9-F1
#
_cell.length_a   1.000
_cell.length_b   1.000
_cell.length_c   1.000
_cell.angle_alpha   90.00
_cell.angle_beta   90.00
_cell.angle_gamma   90.00
#
_symmetry.space_group_name_H-M   'P 1'
#
loop_
_entity.id
_entity.type
_entity.pdbx_description
1 polymer ?
#
loop_
_entity_poly.entity_id
_entity_poly.type
_entity_poly.pdbx_seq_one_letter_code
_entity_poly.pdbx_strand_id
1 'polypeptide(L)'
;MVRMNNIINVLKEGKFDDILSVLGKVAKDILEPYSDTDNRELRQKYGDHLSDIGAPHHLTVLLRRLMDIGMETRDAWVGMYVVRRVFWNYADASLKMARDLGRSGSLKIMLNDLDTCGTNSSKNEKKKFLVSSAINILHNCSKASENRQIMCDLRAKERIVPFLKADEMEVVVSAILTLSNITSDDQKKLLEAESKVISYLLGMLRNALDQSDLRGRSEGTTWSAQEIAVGLGNLVFNENNMEAMLDRDVVPLLISLIGKGGATEKECAANALWIIAKTSKGKAKVKETANATEELTRLSKSGNQSVQEAAKRVLLELKETRSTQGTPNVQRRTRCDYQDKCRRFKSSLKLSDIFFDGKYDQCFCTECHASRGDKLYYTRGNPAKDYGIPIGWCRFGLKVHHRATALDVFNKWHVAFHGTKVDSVNAILECGDLLIPGDVRTRRKKIFVSPSVRYSGHNCYAKPKSFEDPPTSKSYNTKAVLQLCINPNSYQVGPQTICATSEIDPKFRQPRN
;
A
#
# COMPACT_ATOMS: atom_id res chain seq x y z
N MET A 1 3.42 -14.88 -22.29
CA MET A 1 2.06 -15.20 -21.79
C MET A 1 1.55 -16.56 -22.24
N VAL A 2 1.44 -16.89 -23.54
CA VAL A 2 1.02 -18.24 -24.00
C VAL A 2 1.93 -19.35 -23.45
N ARG A 3 3.26 -19.18 -23.57
CA ARG A 3 4.24 -20.13 -23.02
C ARG A 3 4.09 -20.34 -21.51
N MET A 4 3.93 -19.25 -20.74
CA MET A 4 3.62 -19.30 -19.30
C MET A 4 2.34 -20.10 -19.01
N ASN A 5 1.26 -19.91 -19.79
CA ASN A 5 0.02 -20.65 -19.62
C ASN A 5 0.22 -22.16 -19.84
N ASN A 6 0.95 -22.53 -20.89
CA ASN A 6 1.20 -23.93 -21.22
C ASN A 6 1.97 -24.64 -20.10
N ILE A 7 3.06 -24.04 -19.59
CA ILE A 7 3.83 -24.67 -18.51
C ILE A 7 3.03 -24.74 -17.20
N ILE A 8 2.23 -23.71 -16.88
CA ILE A 8 1.37 -23.78 -15.70
C ILE A 8 0.33 -24.90 -15.85
N ASN A 9 -0.27 -25.09 -17.03
CA ASN A 9 -1.21 -26.20 -17.27
C ASN A 9 -0.56 -27.58 -17.06
N VAL A 10 0.69 -27.77 -17.52
CA VAL A 10 1.46 -28.99 -17.22
C VAL A 10 1.60 -29.20 -15.70
N LEU A 11 1.86 -28.13 -14.94
CA LEU A 11 1.92 -28.22 -13.47
C LEU A 11 0.56 -28.50 -12.83
N LYS A 12 -0.57 -28.13 -13.46
CA LYS A 12 -1.92 -28.43 -12.97
C LYS A 12 -2.23 -29.91 -13.06
N GLU A 13 -1.84 -30.55 -14.17
CA GLU A 13 -2.05 -31.98 -14.40
C GLU A 13 -1.30 -32.83 -13.37
N GLY A 14 -0.18 -32.30 -12.84
CA GLY A 14 0.50 -32.85 -11.67
C GLY A 14 1.23 -34.18 -11.91
N LYS A 15 1.21 -34.70 -13.15
CA LYS A 15 1.88 -35.91 -13.61
C LYS A 15 2.96 -35.52 -14.63
N PHE A 16 4.21 -35.49 -14.18
CA PHE A 16 5.37 -35.31 -15.05
C PHE A 16 6.49 -36.22 -14.53
N ASP A 17 6.92 -37.15 -15.38
CA ASP A 17 7.95 -38.15 -15.02
C ASP A 17 9.35 -37.54 -15.01
N ASP A 18 9.56 -36.49 -15.81
CA ASP A 18 10.83 -35.75 -15.89
C ASP A 18 10.69 -34.35 -15.27
N ILE A 19 11.11 -34.24 -14.01
CA ILE A 19 11.10 -32.98 -13.27
C ILE A 19 12.08 -31.96 -13.86
N LEU A 20 13.21 -32.39 -14.44
CA LEU A 20 14.21 -31.50 -15.00
C LEU A 20 13.70 -30.80 -16.27
N SER A 21 13.01 -31.52 -17.15
CA SER A 21 12.37 -30.94 -18.33
C SER A 21 11.32 -29.89 -17.94
N VAL A 22 10.51 -30.17 -16.92
CA VAL A 22 9.54 -29.20 -16.39
C VAL A 22 10.24 -27.98 -15.80
N LEU A 23 11.30 -28.16 -15.02
CA LEU A 23 12.08 -27.06 -14.46
C LEU A 23 12.76 -26.20 -15.53
N GLY A 24 13.30 -26.82 -16.59
CA GLY A 24 13.86 -26.12 -17.73
C GLY A 24 12.81 -25.23 -18.42
N LYS A 25 11.57 -25.71 -18.55
CA LYS A 25 10.45 -24.90 -19.07
C LYS A 25 10.03 -23.80 -18.10
N VAL A 26 9.99 -24.04 -16.79
CA VAL A 26 9.73 -22.98 -15.80
C VAL A 26 10.79 -21.87 -15.89
N ALA A 27 12.07 -22.25 -16.00
CA ALA A 27 13.15 -21.29 -16.19
C ALA A 27 12.96 -20.49 -17.49
N LYS A 28 12.81 -21.16 -18.62
CA LYS A 28 12.75 -20.54 -19.96
C LYS A 28 11.47 -19.74 -20.23
N ASP A 29 10.33 -20.23 -19.76
CA ASP A 29 9.02 -19.67 -20.13
C ASP A 29 8.42 -18.77 -19.06
N ILE A 30 8.94 -18.81 -17.82
CA ILE A 30 8.49 -17.95 -16.71
C ILE A 30 9.60 -17.03 -16.22
N LEU A 31 10.77 -17.56 -15.84
CA LEU A 31 11.82 -16.76 -15.21
C LEU A 31 12.59 -15.88 -16.21
N GLU A 32 13.01 -16.42 -17.34
CA GLU A 32 13.78 -15.72 -18.38
C GLU A 32 13.03 -14.47 -18.91
N PRO A 33 11.71 -14.50 -19.22
CA PRO A 33 10.97 -13.30 -19.62
C PRO A 33 10.99 -12.13 -18.63
N TYR A 34 11.24 -12.38 -17.34
CA TYR A 34 11.43 -11.30 -16.37
C TYR A 34 12.79 -10.64 -16.55
N SER A 35 13.83 -11.45 -16.76
CA SER A 35 15.22 -11.03 -16.89
C SER A 35 15.48 -10.32 -18.22
N ASP A 36 14.78 -10.72 -19.29
CA ASP A 36 14.99 -10.20 -20.65
C ASP A 36 14.44 -8.79 -20.88
N THR A 37 13.74 -8.21 -19.92
CA THR A 37 13.15 -6.88 -20.06
C THR A 37 13.34 -6.06 -18.82
N ASP A 38 13.76 -4.81 -18.95
CA ASP A 38 13.77 -3.83 -17.85
C ASP A 38 12.47 -3.01 -17.77
N ASN A 39 11.50 -3.30 -18.64
CA ASN A 39 10.22 -2.62 -18.61
C ASN A 39 9.38 -3.07 -17.41
N ARG A 40 9.26 -2.19 -16.41
CA ARG A 40 8.51 -2.42 -15.16
C ARG A 40 7.04 -2.76 -15.42
N GLU A 41 6.39 -2.07 -16.36
CA GLU A 41 4.98 -2.33 -16.66
C GLU A 41 4.79 -3.70 -17.29
N LEU A 42 5.75 -4.14 -18.12
CA LEU A 42 5.72 -5.47 -18.72
C LEU A 42 5.98 -6.56 -17.67
N ARG A 43 6.97 -6.40 -16.79
CA ARG A 43 7.21 -7.30 -15.65
C ARG A 43 5.96 -7.42 -14.76
N GLN A 44 5.29 -6.29 -14.49
CA GLN A 44 4.03 -6.28 -13.76
C GLN A 44 2.95 -7.08 -14.50
N LYS A 45 2.73 -6.83 -15.80
CA LYS A 45 1.74 -7.56 -16.60
C LYS A 45 1.97 -9.07 -16.59
N TYR A 46 3.23 -9.51 -16.67
CA TYR A 46 3.58 -10.92 -16.57
C TYR A 46 3.27 -11.50 -15.18
N GLY A 47 3.60 -10.79 -14.10
CA GLY A 47 3.26 -11.21 -12.74
C GLY A 47 1.75 -11.28 -12.50
N ASP A 48 0.99 -10.29 -13.00
CA ASP A 48 -0.47 -10.26 -12.92
C ASP A 48 -1.09 -11.44 -13.69
N HIS A 49 -0.60 -11.71 -14.92
CA HIS A 49 -1.02 -12.87 -15.73
C HIS A 49 -0.70 -14.20 -15.06
N LEU A 50 0.49 -14.37 -14.48
CA LEU A 50 0.88 -15.58 -13.74
C LEU A 50 -0.07 -15.85 -12.57
N SER A 51 -0.43 -14.80 -11.83
CA SER A 51 -1.45 -14.89 -10.78
C SER A 51 -2.81 -15.31 -11.33
N ASP A 52 -3.27 -14.74 -12.45
CA ASP A 52 -4.56 -15.08 -13.07
C ASP A 52 -4.67 -16.55 -13.48
N ILE A 53 -3.58 -17.13 -13.98
CA ILE A 53 -3.56 -18.54 -14.40
C ILE A 53 -3.31 -19.53 -13.25
N GLY A 54 -3.21 -19.04 -12.01
CA GLY A 54 -3.03 -19.85 -10.80
C GLY A 54 -1.58 -20.25 -10.50
N ALA A 55 -0.58 -19.61 -11.12
CA ALA A 55 0.83 -19.96 -10.95
C ALA A 55 1.30 -20.00 -9.49
N PRO A 56 0.91 -19.05 -8.58
CA PRO A 56 1.32 -19.11 -7.18
C PRO A 56 1.04 -20.45 -6.50
N HIS A 57 -0.14 -21.02 -6.72
CA HIS A 57 -0.52 -22.31 -6.15
C HIS A 57 0.32 -23.46 -6.74
N HIS A 58 0.34 -23.60 -8.06
CA HIS A 58 0.98 -24.75 -8.72
C HIS A 58 2.50 -24.74 -8.57
N LEU A 59 3.14 -23.57 -8.61
CA LEU A 59 4.56 -23.45 -8.31
C LEU A 59 4.88 -23.73 -6.84
N THR A 60 3.97 -23.43 -5.91
CA THR A 60 4.15 -23.79 -4.49
C THR A 60 4.06 -25.31 -4.29
N VAL A 61 3.17 -25.98 -5.01
CA VAL A 61 3.10 -27.46 -5.01
C VAL A 61 4.38 -28.07 -5.57
N LEU A 62 4.88 -27.54 -6.69
CA LEU A 62 6.18 -27.96 -7.26
C LEU A 62 7.32 -27.74 -6.26
N LEU A 63 7.37 -26.58 -5.58
CA LEU A 63 8.38 -26.28 -4.57
C LEU A 63 8.37 -27.32 -3.43
N ARG A 64 7.19 -27.71 -2.93
CA ARG A 64 7.09 -28.77 -1.90
C ARG A 64 7.66 -30.10 -2.38
N ARG A 65 7.31 -30.53 -3.59
CA ARG A 65 7.88 -31.77 -4.17
C ARG A 65 9.40 -31.73 -4.25
N LEU A 66 9.97 -30.59 -4.65
CA LEU A 66 11.43 -30.41 -4.71
C LEU A 66 12.06 -30.45 -3.31
N MET A 67 11.39 -29.88 -2.31
CA MET A 67 11.84 -29.96 -0.91
C MET A 67 11.81 -31.41 -0.38
N ASP A 68 10.81 -32.20 -0.76
CA ASP A 68 10.71 -33.62 -0.38
C ASP A 68 11.85 -34.46 -0.96
N ILE A 69 12.34 -34.12 -2.17
CA ILE A 69 13.54 -34.74 -2.77
C ILE A 69 14.81 -34.33 -2.02
N GLY A 70 14.84 -33.10 -1.50
CA GLY A 70 15.93 -32.58 -0.68
C GLY A 70 16.99 -31.83 -1.47
N MET A 71 17.40 -30.69 -0.93
CA MET A 71 18.35 -29.74 -1.53
C MET A 71 19.76 -30.29 -1.77
N GLU A 72 20.08 -31.50 -1.29
CA GLU A 72 21.36 -32.15 -1.54
C GLU A 72 21.47 -32.74 -2.95
N THR A 73 20.35 -33.10 -3.55
CA THR A 73 20.34 -33.51 -4.97
C THR A 73 20.47 -32.28 -5.87
N ARG A 74 21.21 -32.44 -6.98
CA ARG A 74 21.40 -31.36 -7.97
C ARG A 74 20.07 -30.86 -8.51
N ASP A 75 19.17 -31.78 -8.85
CA ASP A 75 17.93 -31.48 -9.55
C ASP A 75 16.93 -30.75 -8.65
N ALA A 76 16.79 -31.20 -7.40
CA ALA A 76 15.98 -30.51 -6.42
C ALA A 76 16.52 -29.11 -6.13
N TRP A 77 17.84 -28.98 -5.96
CA TRP A 77 18.48 -27.70 -5.70
C TRP A 77 18.23 -26.70 -6.83
N VAL A 78 18.50 -27.10 -8.08
CA VAL A 78 18.26 -26.25 -9.26
C VAL A 78 16.79 -25.86 -9.35
N GLY A 79 15.89 -26.81 -9.09
CA GLY A 79 14.45 -26.52 -9.10
C GLY A 79 14.02 -25.53 -8.02
N MET A 80 14.47 -25.72 -6.79
CA MET A 80 14.19 -24.82 -5.67
C MET A 80 14.72 -23.41 -5.98
N TYR A 81 15.92 -23.32 -6.53
CA TYR A 81 16.53 -22.06 -6.96
C TYR A 81 15.66 -21.34 -7.99
N VAL A 82 15.25 -22.03 -9.06
CA VAL A 82 14.42 -21.45 -10.13
C VAL A 82 13.05 -20.99 -9.60
N VAL A 83 12.35 -21.85 -8.84
CA VAL A 83 11.00 -21.51 -8.34
C VAL A 83 11.04 -20.33 -7.37
N ARG A 84 12.03 -20.28 -6.46
CA ARG A 84 12.20 -19.15 -5.53
C ARG A 84 12.56 -17.86 -6.26
N ARG A 85 13.38 -17.92 -7.32
CA ARG A 85 13.66 -16.76 -8.19
C ARG A 85 12.39 -16.24 -8.87
N VAL A 86 11.51 -17.12 -9.34
CA VAL A 86 10.19 -16.73 -9.88
C VAL A 86 9.36 -16.02 -8.80
N PHE A 87 9.29 -16.58 -7.59
CA PHE A 87 8.55 -15.96 -6.47
C PHE A 87 9.11 -14.60 -6.10
N TRP A 88 10.42 -14.50 -5.90
CA TRP A 88 11.09 -13.25 -5.53
C TRP A 88 10.82 -12.15 -6.57
N ASN A 89 11.15 -12.43 -7.83
CA ASN A 89 11.08 -11.44 -8.91
C ASN A 89 9.66 -10.99 -9.21
N TYR A 90 8.71 -11.91 -9.35
CA TYR A 90 7.34 -11.52 -9.70
C TYR A 90 6.55 -10.98 -8.51
N ALA A 91 6.88 -11.35 -7.26
CA ALA A 91 6.31 -10.68 -6.09
C ALA A 91 6.81 -9.23 -5.92
N ASP A 92 8.03 -8.91 -6.41
CA ASP A 92 8.52 -7.53 -6.47
C ASP A 92 7.71 -6.71 -7.50
N ALA A 93 7.55 -7.27 -8.70
CA ALA A 93 6.93 -6.57 -9.82
C ALA A 93 5.39 -6.49 -9.75
N SER A 94 4.73 -7.47 -9.12
CA SER A 94 3.27 -7.55 -9.06
C SER A 94 2.78 -7.78 -7.62
N LEU A 95 2.02 -6.80 -7.07
CA LEU A 95 1.32 -7.01 -5.80
C LEU A 95 0.24 -8.09 -5.90
N LYS A 96 -0.29 -8.38 -7.09
CA LYS A 96 -1.24 -9.46 -7.30
C LYS A 96 -0.56 -10.82 -7.09
N MET A 97 0.62 -11.01 -7.68
CA MET A 97 1.48 -12.17 -7.43
C MET A 97 1.86 -12.27 -5.94
N ALA A 98 2.31 -11.17 -5.34
CA ALA A 98 2.70 -11.12 -3.93
C ALA A 98 1.54 -11.52 -2.98
N ARG A 99 0.33 -11.01 -3.24
CA ARG A 99 -0.90 -11.37 -2.53
C ARG A 99 -1.24 -12.85 -2.68
N ASP A 100 -1.18 -13.39 -3.89
CA ASP A 100 -1.62 -14.75 -4.17
C ASP A 100 -0.60 -15.81 -3.71
N LEU A 101 0.69 -15.46 -3.62
CA LEU A 101 1.70 -16.24 -2.91
C LEU A 101 1.37 -16.38 -1.41
N GLY A 102 0.80 -15.33 -0.80
CA GLY A 102 0.25 -15.42 0.55
C GLY A 102 -0.76 -16.55 0.70
N ARG A 103 -1.69 -16.65 -0.26
CA ARG A 103 -2.78 -17.64 -0.27
C ARG A 103 -2.33 -19.04 -0.69
N SER A 104 -1.20 -19.17 -1.38
CA SER A 104 -0.69 -20.47 -1.83
C SER A 104 -0.07 -21.32 -0.71
N GLY A 105 0.20 -20.70 0.45
CA GLY A 105 0.95 -21.31 1.55
C GLY A 105 2.47 -21.21 1.38
N SER A 106 2.96 -20.47 0.38
CA SER A 106 4.40 -20.25 0.18
C SER A 106 5.07 -19.49 1.34
N LEU A 107 4.37 -18.56 2.00
CA LEU A 107 4.92 -17.81 3.14
C LEU A 107 5.27 -18.73 4.31
N LYS A 108 4.48 -19.77 4.54
CA LYS A 108 4.77 -20.78 5.57
C LYS A 108 6.06 -21.52 5.25
N ILE A 109 6.30 -21.85 3.98
CA ILE A 109 7.55 -22.47 3.52
C ILE A 109 8.73 -21.53 3.80
N MET A 110 8.63 -20.27 3.37
CA MET A 110 9.72 -19.29 3.56
C MET A 110 10.07 -19.13 5.04
N LEU A 111 9.07 -19.00 5.92
CA LEU A 111 9.30 -18.89 7.37
C LEU A 111 9.90 -20.19 7.95
N ASN A 112 9.48 -21.37 7.49
CA ASN A 112 10.05 -22.64 7.95
C ASN A 112 11.53 -22.77 7.56
N ASP A 113 11.90 -22.28 6.38
CA ASP A 113 13.30 -22.27 5.96
C ASP A 113 14.14 -21.32 6.82
N LEU A 114 13.58 -20.16 7.20
CA LEU A 114 14.22 -19.25 8.16
C LEU A 114 14.47 -19.95 9.50
N ASP A 115 13.46 -20.60 10.08
CA ASP A 115 13.64 -21.33 11.34
C ASP A 115 14.69 -22.45 11.24
N THR A 116 14.72 -23.14 10.10
CA THR A 116 15.61 -24.30 9.90
C THR A 116 17.05 -23.88 9.60
N CYS A 117 17.25 -22.81 8.83
CA CYS A 117 18.58 -22.35 8.44
C CYS A 117 19.23 -21.47 9.51
N GLY A 118 18.43 -20.73 10.28
CA GLY A 118 18.90 -19.78 11.28
C GLY A 118 19.63 -18.57 10.68
N THR A 119 20.18 -17.73 11.56
CA THR A 119 20.84 -16.46 11.20
C THR A 119 22.26 -16.65 10.66
N ASN A 120 22.94 -17.74 11.03
CA ASN A 120 24.37 -17.97 10.73
C ASN A 120 24.54 -18.85 9.48
N SER A 121 23.80 -18.53 8.42
CA SER A 121 23.78 -19.32 7.18
C SER A 121 25.07 -19.21 6.35
N SER A 122 25.99 -18.33 6.75
CA SER A 122 27.21 -17.92 6.04
C SER A 122 28.19 -19.05 5.70
N LYS A 123 28.10 -20.22 6.32
CA LYS A 123 28.98 -21.38 6.03
C LYS A 123 28.47 -22.31 4.92
N ASN A 124 27.22 -22.18 4.48
CA ASN A 124 26.63 -23.04 3.45
C ASN A 124 25.88 -22.17 2.43
N GLU A 125 26.44 -22.07 1.22
CA GLU A 125 25.89 -21.24 0.12
C GLU A 125 24.44 -21.56 -0.21
N LYS A 126 24.03 -22.83 -0.13
CA LYS A 126 22.63 -23.20 -0.37
C LYS A 126 21.74 -22.64 0.74
N LYS A 127 22.11 -22.81 2.02
CA LYS A 127 21.36 -22.25 3.16
C LYS A 127 21.32 -20.71 3.11
N LYS A 128 22.44 -20.08 2.76
CA LYS A 128 22.53 -18.62 2.55
C LYS A 128 21.53 -18.13 1.51
N PHE A 129 21.45 -18.81 0.36
CA PHE A 129 20.43 -18.50 -0.64
C PHE A 129 19.00 -18.77 -0.14
N LEU A 130 18.75 -19.85 0.61
CA LEU A 130 17.42 -20.12 1.16
C LEU A 130 16.96 -19.02 2.12
N VAL A 131 17.84 -18.54 3.02
CA VAL A 131 17.57 -17.42 3.92
C VAL A 131 17.33 -16.14 3.15
N SER A 132 18.26 -15.76 2.26
CA SER A 132 18.17 -14.53 1.48
C SER A 132 16.90 -14.49 0.61
N SER A 133 16.62 -15.56 -0.13
CA SER A 133 15.40 -15.63 -0.94
C SER A 133 14.13 -15.67 -0.08
N ALA A 134 14.12 -16.37 1.05
CA ALA A 134 12.97 -16.42 1.95
C ALA A 134 12.60 -15.03 2.46
N ILE A 135 13.58 -14.29 3.01
CA ILE A 135 13.31 -12.98 3.61
C ILE A 135 12.90 -11.94 2.56
N ASN A 136 13.47 -12.01 1.35
CA ASN A 136 13.10 -11.13 0.24
C ASN A 136 11.69 -11.44 -0.31
N ILE A 137 11.32 -12.72 -0.43
CA ILE A 137 9.96 -13.12 -0.81
C ILE A 137 8.96 -12.65 0.25
N LEU A 138 9.27 -12.84 1.54
CA LEU A 138 8.45 -12.35 2.65
C LEU A 138 8.32 -10.83 2.62
N HIS A 139 9.42 -10.10 2.38
CA HIS A 139 9.41 -8.65 2.22
C HIS A 139 8.47 -8.21 1.10
N ASN A 140 8.60 -8.77 -0.10
CA ASN A 140 7.74 -8.45 -1.23
C ASN A 140 6.27 -8.77 -0.94
N CYS A 141 6.00 -9.93 -0.34
CA CYS A 141 4.66 -10.34 0.04
C CYS A 141 4.06 -9.47 1.17
N SER A 142 4.88 -8.86 2.03
CA SER A 142 4.42 -7.99 3.11
C SER A 142 3.87 -6.64 2.61
N LYS A 143 4.23 -6.24 1.38
CA LYS A 143 3.72 -5.03 0.73
C LYS A 143 2.23 -5.15 0.42
N ALA A 144 1.71 -6.38 0.23
CA ALA A 144 0.29 -6.65 0.06
C ALA A 144 -0.43 -6.69 1.43
N SER A 145 -1.35 -5.76 1.68
CA SER A 145 -2.03 -5.64 2.98
C SER A 145 -2.84 -6.89 3.33
N GLU A 146 -3.34 -7.62 2.34
CA GLU A 146 -4.09 -8.86 2.54
C GLU A 146 -3.26 -10.00 3.13
N ASN A 147 -1.93 -9.94 3.02
CA ASN A 147 -1.04 -10.95 3.60
C ASN A 147 -0.75 -10.69 5.08
N ARG A 148 -1.10 -9.53 5.64
CA ARG A 148 -0.83 -9.19 7.05
C ARG A 148 -1.45 -10.23 8.00
N GLN A 149 -2.71 -10.60 7.78
CA GLN A 149 -3.39 -11.59 8.63
C GLN A 149 -2.71 -12.95 8.50
N ILE A 150 -2.41 -13.39 7.28
CA ILE A 150 -1.71 -14.66 7.03
C ILE A 150 -0.36 -14.68 7.75
N MET A 151 0.42 -13.60 7.66
CA MET A 151 1.71 -13.48 8.35
C MET A 151 1.54 -13.42 9.88
N CYS A 152 0.47 -12.83 10.39
CA CYS A 152 0.13 -12.85 11.81
C CYS A 152 -0.18 -14.27 12.28
N ASP A 153 -1.04 -15.00 11.56
CA ASP A 153 -1.43 -16.38 11.87
C ASP A 153 -0.22 -17.32 11.84
N LEU A 154 0.77 -17.02 10.98
CA LEU A 154 2.04 -17.75 10.88
C LEU A 154 3.11 -17.30 11.87
N ARG A 155 2.81 -16.37 12.79
CA ARG A 155 3.76 -15.80 13.77
C ARG A 155 5.03 -15.26 13.10
N ALA A 156 4.85 -14.58 11.97
CA ALA A 156 5.97 -14.12 11.15
C ALA A 156 6.85 -13.10 11.88
N LYS A 157 6.28 -12.27 12.76
CA LYS A 157 7.05 -11.27 13.52
C LYS A 157 8.11 -11.95 14.38
N GLU A 158 7.69 -12.91 15.19
CA GLU A 158 8.56 -13.65 16.12
C GLU A 158 9.66 -14.41 15.38
N ARG A 159 9.36 -14.93 14.19
CA ARG A 159 10.27 -15.72 13.36
C ARG A 159 11.25 -14.88 12.55
N ILE A 160 10.89 -13.64 12.22
CA ILE A 160 11.75 -12.72 11.44
C ILE A 160 12.68 -11.91 12.35
N VAL A 161 12.27 -11.58 13.59
CA VAL A 161 13.08 -10.78 14.52
C VAL A 161 14.54 -11.27 14.68
N PRO A 162 14.84 -12.58 14.77
CA PRO A 162 16.23 -13.06 14.85
C PRO A 162 17.11 -12.58 13.69
N PHE A 163 16.55 -12.43 12.49
CA PHE A 163 17.27 -12.03 11.28
C PHE A 163 17.66 -10.54 11.25
N LEU A 164 17.23 -9.75 12.23
CA LEU A 164 17.78 -8.41 12.47
C LEU A 164 19.26 -8.45 12.91
N LYS A 165 19.74 -9.62 13.33
CA LYS A 165 21.12 -9.87 13.76
C LYS A 165 21.90 -10.77 12.78
N ALA A 166 21.40 -10.94 11.56
CA ALA A 166 22.12 -11.71 10.53
C ALA A 166 23.44 -11.05 10.13
N ASP A 167 24.38 -11.86 9.63
CA ASP A 167 25.69 -11.39 9.16
C ASP A 167 25.54 -10.48 7.92
N GLU A 168 24.64 -10.86 7.00
CA GLU A 168 24.41 -10.14 5.76
C GLU A 168 23.45 -8.95 5.94
N MET A 169 23.95 -7.74 5.65
CA MET A 169 23.16 -6.50 5.75
C MET A 169 21.87 -6.54 4.91
N GLU A 170 21.89 -7.18 3.74
CA GLU A 170 20.71 -7.30 2.88
C GLU A 170 19.58 -8.10 3.54
N VAL A 171 19.94 -9.12 4.32
CA VAL A 171 18.99 -9.93 5.11
C VAL A 171 18.41 -9.07 6.24
N VAL A 172 19.27 -8.34 6.95
CA VAL A 172 18.87 -7.43 8.04
C VAL A 172 17.90 -6.36 7.54
N VAL A 173 18.21 -5.73 6.40
CA VAL A 173 17.36 -4.72 5.76
C VAL A 173 16.02 -5.31 5.33
N SER A 174 16.03 -6.46 4.66
CA SER A 174 14.80 -7.13 4.24
C SER A 174 13.94 -7.51 5.45
N ALA A 175 14.55 -7.98 6.55
CA ALA A 175 13.87 -8.31 7.78
C ALA A 175 13.23 -7.08 8.43
N ILE A 176 13.97 -5.98 8.64
CA ILE A 176 13.42 -4.78 9.27
C ILE A 176 12.31 -4.14 8.42
N LEU A 177 12.47 -4.13 7.09
CA LEU A 177 11.45 -3.59 6.21
C LEU A 177 10.19 -4.47 6.19
N THR A 178 10.35 -5.81 6.24
CA THR A 178 9.22 -6.74 6.40
C THR A 178 8.48 -6.49 7.71
N LEU A 179 9.20 -6.39 8.82
CA LEU A 179 8.63 -6.07 10.13
C LEU A 179 7.91 -4.70 10.10
N SER A 180 8.48 -3.69 9.45
CA SER A 180 7.87 -2.36 9.30
C SER A 180 6.55 -2.41 8.54
N ASN A 181 6.45 -3.33 7.56
CA ASN A 181 5.25 -3.52 6.77
C ASN A 181 4.18 -4.27 7.53
N ILE A 182 4.49 -5.33 8.30
CA ILE A 182 3.47 -6.15 8.99
C ILE A 182 3.12 -5.65 10.38
N THR A 183 3.91 -4.76 10.95
CA THR A 183 3.64 -4.13 12.25
C THR A 183 2.50 -3.13 12.10
N SER A 184 1.56 -3.14 13.04
CA SER A 184 0.45 -2.20 13.06
C SER A 184 0.98 -0.81 13.39
N ASP A 185 0.31 0.22 12.88
CA ASP A 185 0.80 1.60 12.99
C ASP A 185 0.97 2.08 14.44
N ASP A 186 0.20 1.53 15.40
CA ASP A 186 0.34 1.82 16.84
C ASP A 186 1.57 1.16 17.49
N GLN A 187 2.05 0.06 16.92
CA GLN A 187 3.22 -0.69 17.40
C GLN A 187 4.52 -0.29 16.68
N LYS A 188 4.45 0.47 15.57
CA LYS A 188 5.64 0.94 14.84
C LYS A 188 6.62 1.73 15.70
N LYS A 189 6.14 2.41 16.74
CA LYS A 189 6.98 3.11 17.74
C LYS A 189 7.95 2.18 18.50
N LEU A 190 7.66 0.88 18.56
CA LEU A 190 8.51 -0.13 19.21
C LEU A 190 9.52 -0.76 18.24
N LEU A 191 9.45 -0.46 16.94
CA LEU A 191 10.31 -1.04 15.94
C LEU A 191 11.60 -0.22 15.78
N GLU A 192 12.58 -0.51 16.62
CA GLU A 192 13.90 0.11 16.56
C GLU A 192 14.82 -0.63 15.57
N ALA A 193 15.61 0.13 14.81
CA ALA A 193 16.62 -0.37 13.89
C ALA A 193 18.02 0.02 14.37
N GLU A 194 19.00 -0.85 14.17
CA GLU A 194 20.39 -0.49 14.48
C GLU A 194 20.86 0.70 13.63
N SER A 195 21.66 1.58 14.22
CA SER A 195 22.26 2.75 13.57
C SER A 195 22.95 2.44 12.22
N LYS A 196 23.61 1.28 12.12
CA LYS A 196 24.24 0.81 10.87
C LYS A 196 23.22 0.52 9.77
N VAL A 197 22.05 0.00 10.11
CA VAL A 197 20.96 -0.31 9.17
C VAL A 197 20.34 0.98 8.63
N ILE A 198 20.17 1.99 9.49
CA ILE A 198 19.71 3.33 9.08
C ILE A 198 20.72 3.96 8.11
N SER A 199 22.01 3.92 8.45
CA SER A 199 23.08 4.41 7.57
C SER A 199 23.07 3.72 6.21
N TYR A 200 22.87 2.39 6.20
CA TYR A 200 22.80 1.61 4.98
C TYR A 200 21.58 1.97 4.11
N LEU A 201 20.38 2.08 4.71
CA LEU A 201 19.16 2.50 4.00
C LEU A 201 19.32 3.89 3.36
N LEU A 202 19.90 4.85 4.08
CA LEU A 202 20.13 6.21 3.57
C LEU A 202 21.21 6.22 2.48
N GLY A 203 22.24 5.39 2.59
CA GLY A 203 23.23 5.15 1.54
C GLY A 203 22.61 4.58 0.26
N MET A 204 21.71 3.60 0.39
CA MET A 204 20.97 3.06 -0.75
C MET A 204 20.05 4.10 -1.39
N LEU A 205 19.38 4.95 -0.60
CA LEU A 205 18.54 6.03 -1.14
C LEU A 205 19.40 7.05 -1.90
N ARG A 206 20.57 7.41 -1.36
CA ARG A 206 21.52 8.29 -2.04
C ARG A 206 21.96 7.70 -3.38
N ASN A 207 22.40 6.44 -3.38
CA ASN A 207 22.80 5.74 -4.60
C ASN A 207 21.64 5.69 -5.62
N ALA A 208 20.41 5.42 -5.17
CA ALA A 208 19.23 5.43 -6.04
C ALA A 208 18.99 6.80 -6.67
N LEU A 209 19.13 7.89 -5.91
CA LEU A 209 18.94 9.26 -6.40
C LEU A 209 20.00 9.70 -7.43
N ASP A 210 21.14 9.03 -7.48
CA ASP A 210 22.19 9.26 -8.47
C ASP A 210 21.93 8.51 -9.78
N GLN A 211 20.97 7.58 -9.81
CA GLN A 211 20.59 6.85 -11.01
C GLN A 211 19.37 7.49 -11.69
N SER A 212 19.33 7.43 -13.02
CA SER A 212 18.21 7.95 -13.82
C SER A 212 16.91 7.16 -13.60
N ASP A 213 17.01 5.88 -13.24
CA ASP A 213 15.87 5.00 -12.97
C ASP A 213 15.44 4.99 -11.49
N LEU A 214 16.08 5.78 -10.64
CA LEU A 214 15.85 5.86 -9.20
C LEU A 214 15.98 4.51 -8.49
N ARG A 215 16.91 3.65 -8.93
CA ARG A 215 17.19 2.36 -8.28
C ARG A 215 18.62 2.28 -7.78
N GLY A 216 18.76 2.06 -6.48
CA GLY A 216 20.04 1.83 -5.83
C GLY A 216 20.50 0.40 -6.08
N ARG A 217 21.74 0.22 -6.53
CA ARG A 217 22.34 -1.09 -6.82
C ARG A 217 23.42 -1.36 -5.77
N SER A 218 23.29 -2.48 -5.07
CA SER A 218 24.32 -3.02 -4.16
C SER A 218 24.67 -4.44 -4.61
N GLU A 219 25.72 -5.06 -4.05
CA GLU A 219 26.21 -6.37 -4.47
C GLU A 219 25.12 -7.45 -4.39
N GLY A 220 24.43 -7.70 -5.51
CA GLY A 220 23.39 -8.72 -5.62
C GLY A 220 21.94 -8.25 -5.39
N THR A 221 21.71 -7.00 -4.96
CA THR A 221 20.36 -6.46 -4.76
C THR A 221 20.13 -5.10 -5.44
N THR A 222 18.87 -4.83 -5.77
CA THR A 222 18.45 -3.56 -6.38
C THR A 222 17.17 -3.08 -5.70
N TRP A 223 17.23 -1.88 -5.13
CA TRP A 223 16.14 -1.28 -4.37
C TRP A 223 15.66 0.00 -5.04
N SER A 224 14.35 0.17 -5.20
CA SER A 224 13.83 1.46 -5.70
C SER A 224 13.84 2.53 -4.61
N ALA A 225 14.05 3.79 -4.99
CA ALA A 225 13.92 4.92 -4.07
C ALA A 225 12.54 4.98 -3.41
N GLN A 226 11.49 4.55 -4.14
CA GLN A 226 10.13 4.41 -3.61
C GLN A 226 10.08 3.48 -2.39
N GLU A 227 10.66 2.28 -2.50
CA GLU A 227 10.63 1.27 -1.44
C GLU A 227 11.41 1.72 -0.21
N ILE A 228 12.59 2.31 -0.45
CA ILE A 228 13.43 2.83 0.63
C ILE A 228 12.69 3.96 1.37
N ALA A 229 12.07 4.90 0.64
CA ALA A 229 11.31 6.00 1.23
C ALA A 229 10.09 5.51 2.06
N VAL A 230 9.39 4.47 1.59
CA VAL A 230 8.31 3.82 2.36
C VAL A 230 8.85 3.19 3.64
N GLY A 231 9.97 2.48 3.54
CA GLY A 231 10.66 1.89 4.69
C GLY A 231 11.06 2.91 5.74
N LEU A 232 11.75 3.97 5.32
CA LEU A 232 12.13 5.10 6.19
C LEU A 232 10.88 5.73 6.83
N GLY A 233 9.83 5.97 6.04
CA GLY A 233 8.55 6.50 6.53
C GLY A 233 7.85 5.62 7.57
N ASN A 234 8.08 4.31 7.57
CA ASN A 234 7.58 3.41 8.62
C ASN A 234 8.48 3.39 9.86
N LEU A 235 9.79 3.60 9.71
CA LEU A 235 10.76 3.52 10.79
C LEU A 235 10.86 4.80 11.62
N VAL A 236 10.55 5.97 11.04
CA VAL A 236 10.53 7.27 11.74
C VAL A 236 9.50 7.35 12.87
N PHE A 237 8.60 6.37 13.02
CA PHE A 237 7.66 6.32 14.16
C PHE A 237 8.34 6.01 15.50
N ASN A 238 9.51 5.36 15.47
CA ASN A 238 10.33 5.13 16.66
C ASN A 238 11.27 6.34 16.86
N GLU A 239 11.36 6.83 18.11
CA GLU A 239 12.09 8.06 18.43
C GLU A 239 13.61 7.92 18.22
N ASN A 240 14.20 6.78 18.60
CA ASN A 240 15.62 6.50 18.40
C ASN A 240 15.98 6.44 16.91
N ASN A 241 15.12 5.79 16.11
CA ASN A 241 15.28 5.78 14.64
C ASN A 241 15.17 7.20 14.06
N MET A 242 14.18 7.98 14.49
CA MET A 242 13.97 9.35 14.03
C MET A 242 15.20 10.21 14.30
N GLU A 243 15.73 10.15 15.52
CA GLU A 243 16.94 10.88 15.89
C GLU A 243 18.13 10.48 15.01
N ALA A 244 18.38 9.18 14.90
CA ALA A 244 19.45 8.63 14.07
C ALA A 244 19.32 9.03 12.58
N MET A 245 18.10 9.13 12.05
CA MET A 245 17.85 9.56 10.67
C MET A 245 18.07 11.06 10.46
N LEU A 246 17.63 11.89 11.41
CA LEU A 246 17.80 13.35 11.36
C LEU A 246 19.27 13.77 11.37
N ASP A 247 20.12 12.99 12.03
CA ASP A 247 21.57 13.21 12.07
C ASP A 247 22.30 12.73 10.78
N ARG A 248 21.59 12.08 9.85
CA ARG A 248 22.16 11.42 8.65
C ARG A 248 21.50 11.83 7.32
N ASP A 249 21.11 13.09 7.18
CA ASP A 249 20.58 13.68 5.95
C ASP A 249 19.27 13.06 5.40
N VAL A 250 18.45 12.40 6.25
CA VAL A 250 17.16 11.87 5.80
C VAL A 250 16.30 12.95 5.13
N VAL A 251 16.31 14.18 5.65
CA VAL A 251 15.51 15.29 5.13
C VAL A 251 16.00 15.74 3.75
N PRO A 252 17.29 16.11 3.54
CA PRO A 252 17.83 16.38 2.22
C PRO A 252 17.54 15.29 1.18
N LEU A 253 17.68 14.01 1.55
CA LEU A 253 17.43 12.89 0.64
C LEU A 253 15.94 12.80 0.23
N LEU A 254 15.02 12.98 1.17
CA LEU A 254 13.59 12.99 0.87
C LEU A 254 13.17 14.21 0.02
N ILE A 255 13.78 15.38 0.23
CA ILE A 255 13.55 16.56 -0.61
C ILE A 255 14.09 16.33 -2.03
N SER A 256 15.27 15.73 -2.17
CA SER A 256 15.81 15.33 -3.48
C SER A 256 14.89 14.35 -4.22
N LEU A 257 14.32 13.39 -3.49
CA LEU A 257 13.32 12.46 -4.04
C LEU A 257 12.04 13.18 -4.48
N ILE A 258 11.60 14.22 -3.78
CA ILE A 258 10.47 15.07 -4.21
C ILE A 258 10.78 15.77 -5.54
N GLY A 259 12.01 16.28 -5.70
CA GLY A 259 12.46 16.94 -6.92
C GLY A 259 12.48 16.01 -8.12
N LYS A 260 13.10 14.83 -7.98
CA LYS A 260 13.41 13.88 -9.07
C LYS A 260 12.32 12.83 -9.34
N GLY A 261 11.55 12.45 -8.32
CA GLY A 261 10.67 11.28 -8.35
C GLY A 261 9.46 11.39 -9.28
N GLY A 262 8.75 10.27 -9.46
CA GLY A 262 7.40 10.24 -10.01
C GLY A 262 6.34 10.61 -8.96
N ALA A 263 5.06 10.45 -9.30
CA ALA A 263 3.97 10.78 -8.37
C ALA A 263 4.03 9.95 -7.08
N THR A 264 4.32 8.65 -7.20
CA THR A 264 4.37 7.73 -6.05
C THR A 264 5.56 8.03 -5.16
N GLU A 265 6.76 8.26 -5.72
CA GLU A 265 7.95 8.65 -4.97
C GLU A 265 7.72 9.97 -4.21
N LYS A 266 7.15 10.98 -4.87
CA LYS A 266 6.81 12.27 -4.26
C LYS A 266 5.84 12.14 -3.10
N GLU A 267 4.77 11.35 -3.29
CA GLU A 267 3.77 11.11 -2.24
C GLU A 267 4.41 10.42 -1.03
N CYS A 268 5.19 9.36 -1.24
CA CYS A 268 5.89 8.64 -0.16
C CYS A 268 6.88 9.53 0.58
N ALA A 269 7.69 10.31 -0.14
CA ALA A 269 8.67 11.22 0.46
C ALA A 269 8.00 12.32 1.30
N ALA A 270 6.96 12.95 0.77
CA ALA A 270 6.20 13.96 1.51
C ALA A 270 5.47 13.38 2.73
N ASN A 271 4.98 12.14 2.65
CA ASN A 271 4.39 11.44 3.79
C ASN A 271 5.42 11.18 4.91
N ALA A 272 6.63 10.75 4.56
CA ALA A 272 7.70 10.58 5.55
C ALA A 272 8.09 11.92 6.20
N LEU A 273 8.26 12.98 5.40
CA LEU A 273 8.52 14.34 5.90
C LEU A 273 7.41 14.87 6.81
N TRP A 274 6.15 14.51 6.54
CA TRP A 274 5.04 14.90 7.40
C TRP A 274 5.16 14.29 8.80
N ILE A 275 5.57 13.02 8.91
CA ILE A 275 5.82 12.40 10.22
C ILE A 275 7.02 13.04 10.91
N ILE A 276 8.10 13.30 10.17
CA ILE A 276 9.31 13.99 10.69
C ILE A 276 8.96 15.37 11.26
N ALA A 277 8.18 16.17 10.52
CA ALA A 277 7.82 17.54 10.87
C ALA A 277 6.90 17.66 12.11
N LYS A 278 6.35 16.56 12.63
CA LYS A 278 5.59 16.56 13.89
C LYS A 278 6.47 16.75 15.12
N THR A 279 7.77 16.46 15.00
CA THR A 279 8.74 16.67 16.09
C THR A 279 9.38 18.06 15.98
N SER A 280 9.78 18.66 17.10
CA SER A 280 10.46 19.97 17.10
C SER A 280 11.80 19.92 16.33
N LYS A 281 12.63 18.90 16.56
CA LYS A 281 13.92 18.68 15.87
C LYS A 281 13.70 18.46 14.36
N GLY A 282 12.76 17.59 13.98
CA GLY A 282 12.43 17.34 12.58
C GLY A 282 11.87 18.56 11.86
N LYS A 283 10.99 19.32 12.52
CA LYS A 283 10.45 20.59 11.98
C LYS A 283 11.56 21.60 11.69
N ALA A 284 12.47 21.80 12.64
CA ALA A 284 13.63 22.69 12.46
C ALA A 284 14.48 22.23 11.27
N LYS A 285 14.83 20.93 11.21
CA LYS A 285 15.64 20.37 10.14
C LYS A 285 15.00 20.54 8.75
N VAL A 286 13.68 20.38 8.63
CA VAL A 286 12.95 20.62 7.36
C VAL A 286 13.01 22.10 6.97
N LYS A 287 12.88 23.04 7.92
CA LYS A 287 12.99 24.48 7.63
C LYS A 287 14.41 24.89 7.22
N GLU A 288 15.42 24.30 7.85
CA GLU A 288 16.84 24.57 7.60
C GLU A 288 17.36 23.94 6.30
N THR A 289 16.70 22.89 5.80
CA THR A 289 17.14 22.20 4.59
C THR A 289 16.91 23.08 3.35
N ALA A 290 17.99 23.32 2.59
CA ALA A 290 17.94 24.08 1.35
C ALA A 290 16.86 23.57 0.39
N ASN A 291 16.16 24.49 -0.26
CA ASN A 291 15.08 24.24 -1.23
C ASN A 291 13.86 23.47 -0.69
N ALA A 292 13.83 23.05 0.58
CA ALA A 292 12.72 22.25 1.12
C ALA A 292 11.38 22.99 1.03
N THR A 293 11.34 24.25 1.46
CA THR A 293 10.13 25.09 1.41
C THR A 293 9.67 25.34 -0.03
N GLU A 294 10.61 25.58 -0.96
CA GLU A 294 10.30 25.80 -2.38
C GLU A 294 9.70 24.54 -3.01
N GLU A 295 10.37 23.40 -2.86
CA GLU A 295 9.94 22.12 -3.40
C GLU A 295 8.58 21.69 -2.84
N LEU A 296 8.37 21.81 -1.53
CA LEU A 296 7.07 21.52 -0.91
C LEU A 296 5.98 22.49 -1.38
N THR A 297 6.30 23.77 -1.57
CA THR A 297 5.34 24.76 -2.10
C THR A 297 4.96 24.46 -3.54
N ARG A 298 5.93 24.12 -4.39
CA ARG A 298 5.71 23.66 -5.77
C ARG A 298 4.85 22.40 -5.78
N LEU A 299 5.17 21.43 -4.93
CA LEU A 299 4.45 20.17 -4.79
C LEU A 299 3.00 20.37 -4.32
N SER A 300 2.75 21.36 -3.45
CA SER A 300 1.41 21.74 -2.97
C SER A 300 0.50 22.34 -4.04
N LYS A 301 1.03 22.61 -5.24
CA LYS A 301 0.30 23.07 -6.43
C LYS A 301 0.22 21.99 -7.52
N SER A 302 0.67 20.77 -7.24
CA SER A 302 0.61 19.64 -8.18
C SER A 302 -0.82 19.39 -8.67
N GLY A 303 -0.94 19.00 -9.95
CA GLY A 303 -2.19 18.50 -10.52
C GLY A 303 -2.56 17.09 -10.03
N ASN A 304 -1.60 16.35 -9.49
CA ASN A 304 -1.89 15.09 -8.80
C ASN A 304 -2.36 15.42 -7.37
N GLN A 305 -3.64 15.16 -7.09
CA GLN A 305 -4.30 15.51 -5.83
C GLN A 305 -3.58 14.93 -4.60
N SER A 306 -3.12 13.70 -4.67
CA SER A 306 -2.54 13.02 -3.50
C SER A 306 -1.14 13.51 -3.17
N VAL A 307 -0.36 13.81 -4.21
CA VAL A 307 0.91 14.52 -4.08
C VAL A 307 0.69 15.92 -3.49
N GLN A 308 -0.32 16.63 -4.01
CA GLN A 308 -0.71 17.96 -3.54
C GLN A 308 -1.07 17.96 -2.04
N GLU A 309 -1.92 17.03 -1.63
CA GLU A 309 -2.37 16.87 -0.24
C GLU A 309 -1.24 16.43 0.70
N ALA A 310 -0.30 15.59 0.22
CA ALA A 310 0.88 15.22 0.99
C ALA A 310 1.78 16.43 1.28
N ALA A 311 2.10 17.22 0.26
CA ALA A 311 2.90 18.43 0.42
C ALA A 311 2.24 19.46 1.36
N LYS A 312 0.93 19.69 1.19
CA LYS A 312 0.15 20.60 2.04
C LYS A 312 0.19 20.18 3.51
N ARG A 313 0.14 18.89 3.82
CA ARG A 313 0.28 18.40 5.20
C ARG A 313 1.62 18.78 5.81
N VAL A 314 2.72 18.57 5.09
CA VAL A 314 4.05 19.00 5.56
C VAL A 314 4.06 20.50 5.82
N LEU A 315 3.63 21.32 4.85
CA LEU A 315 3.61 22.78 4.99
C LEU A 315 2.76 23.26 6.17
N LEU A 316 1.64 22.59 6.46
CA LEU A 316 0.81 22.89 7.63
C LEU A 316 1.55 22.60 8.95
N GLU A 317 2.29 21.50 9.03
CA GLU A 317 3.12 21.21 10.22
C GLU A 317 4.26 22.23 10.39
N LEU A 318 4.82 22.76 9.29
CA LEU A 318 5.90 23.74 9.34
C LEU A 318 5.45 25.14 9.78
N LYS A 319 4.16 25.46 9.64
CA LYS A 319 3.62 26.74 10.15
C LYS A 319 3.81 26.82 11.66
N GLU A 320 4.16 28.00 12.15
CA GLU A 320 4.32 28.21 13.58
C GLU A 320 2.97 28.06 14.28
N THR A 321 2.85 27.04 15.13
CA THR A 321 1.95 27.09 16.25
C THR A 321 2.53 28.10 17.23
N ARG A 322 1.89 29.26 17.41
CA ARG A 322 2.19 30.15 18.54
C ARG A 322 2.12 29.30 19.81
N SER A 323 3.27 28.97 20.38
CA SER A 323 3.35 28.27 21.65
C SER A 323 2.93 29.23 22.75
N THR A 324 1.67 29.20 23.16
CA THR A 324 1.35 29.48 24.56
C THR A 324 1.68 28.22 25.34
N GLN A 325 2.67 28.31 26.23
CA GLN A 325 2.95 27.27 27.22
C GLN A 325 1.66 26.92 27.96
N GLY A 326 1.29 25.63 27.94
CA GLY A 326 0.16 25.10 28.69
C GLY A 326 -0.60 24.04 27.91
N THR A 327 -0.28 22.76 28.17
CA THR A 327 -1.00 21.53 27.76
C THR A 327 -1.36 21.39 26.26
N PRO A 328 -1.17 20.21 25.63
CA PRO A 328 -1.61 19.98 24.24
C PRO A 328 -3.14 19.82 24.19
N ASN A 329 -3.88 20.89 24.47
CA ASN A 329 -5.29 20.96 24.14
C ASN A 329 -5.34 21.34 22.66
N VAL A 330 -5.25 20.32 21.79
CA VAL A 330 -5.46 20.49 20.34
C VAL A 330 -6.87 21.01 20.15
N GLN A 331 -7.04 22.34 20.14
CA GLN A 331 -8.33 22.95 19.92
C GLN A 331 -8.84 22.49 18.55
N ARG A 332 -9.85 21.63 18.57
CA ARG A 332 -10.49 21.14 17.35
C ARG A 332 -10.95 22.37 16.56
N ARG A 333 -10.51 22.47 15.31
CA ARG A 333 -10.98 23.50 14.39
C ARG A 333 -12.51 23.50 14.36
N THR A 334 -13.12 24.54 14.92
CA THR A 334 -14.58 24.64 15.10
C THR A 334 -15.31 25.01 13.81
N ARG A 335 -14.61 25.60 12.84
CA ARG A 335 -15.17 26.01 11.55
C ARG A 335 -14.24 25.68 10.38
N CYS A 336 -14.81 25.11 9.32
CA CYS A 336 -14.08 24.73 8.11
C CYS A 336 -14.83 25.20 6.86
N ASP A 337 -14.21 26.12 6.11
CA ASP A 337 -14.80 26.67 4.87
C ASP A 337 -15.12 25.58 3.84
N TYR A 338 -14.29 24.55 3.75
CA TYR A 338 -14.55 23.42 2.84
C TYR A 338 -15.80 22.64 3.28
N GLN A 339 -15.92 22.35 4.58
CA GLN A 339 -17.11 21.70 5.12
C GLN A 339 -18.36 22.55 4.93
N ASP A 340 -18.27 23.87 5.14
CA ASP A 340 -19.38 24.79 4.95
C ASP A 340 -19.83 24.84 3.48
N LYS A 341 -18.89 24.84 2.52
CA LYS A 341 -19.20 24.69 1.08
C LYS A 341 -19.88 23.35 0.79
N CYS A 342 -19.37 22.25 1.34
CA CYS A 342 -19.99 20.94 1.19
C CYS A 342 -21.41 20.88 1.80
N ARG A 343 -21.66 21.56 2.93
CA ARG A 343 -23.00 21.66 3.54
C ARG A 343 -23.97 22.44 2.66
N ARG A 344 -23.53 23.55 2.07
CA ARG A 344 -24.36 24.32 1.12
C ARG A 344 -24.69 23.51 -0.12
N PHE A 345 -23.70 22.77 -0.63
CA PHE A 345 -23.93 21.81 -1.71
C PHE A 345 -24.91 20.70 -1.30
N LYS A 346 -24.76 20.04 -0.14
CA LYS A 346 -25.75 19.06 0.37
C LYS A 346 -27.15 19.67 0.40
N SER A 347 -27.28 20.91 0.88
CA SER A 347 -28.56 21.59 1.02
C SER A 347 -29.21 21.88 -0.34
N SER A 348 -28.43 22.19 -1.38
CA SER A 348 -28.96 22.43 -2.73
C SER A 348 -29.49 21.15 -3.41
N LEU A 349 -29.10 19.97 -2.92
CA LEU A 349 -29.64 18.68 -3.38
C LEU A 349 -31.05 18.38 -2.83
N LYS A 350 -31.55 19.19 -1.87
CA LYS A 350 -32.89 19.04 -1.25
C LYS A 350 -33.17 17.64 -0.69
N LEU A 351 -32.14 16.98 -0.16
CA LEU A 351 -32.25 15.67 0.46
C LEU A 351 -32.97 15.77 1.81
N SER A 352 -33.85 14.83 2.11
CA SER A 352 -34.57 14.81 3.39
C SER A 352 -33.61 14.59 4.57
N ASP A 353 -33.71 15.43 5.60
CA ASP A 353 -32.87 15.32 6.80
C ASP A 353 -33.17 14.07 7.64
N ILE A 354 -34.28 13.36 7.36
CA ILE A 354 -34.59 12.08 8.01
C ILE A 354 -33.47 11.05 7.81
N PHE A 355 -32.73 11.12 6.69
CA PHE A 355 -31.67 10.19 6.33
C PHE A 355 -30.35 10.45 7.07
N PHE A 356 -30.17 11.63 7.67
CA PHE A 356 -28.86 12.08 8.15
C PHE A 356 -28.75 12.04 9.67
N ASP A 357 -27.55 11.72 10.15
CA ASP A 357 -27.12 11.84 11.54
C ASP A 357 -25.86 12.71 11.60
N GLY A 358 -26.08 14.00 11.89
CA GLY A 358 -25.03 15.01 11.93
C GLY A 358 -23.94 14.73 12.97
N LYS A 359 -24.17 13.83 13.95
CA LYS A 359 -23.15 13.40 14.92
C LYS A 359 -21.93 12.79 14.23
N TYR A 360 -22.14 12.19 13.06
CA TYR A 360 -21.08 11.50 12.30
C TYR A 360 -20.54 12.32 11.13
N ASP A 361 -20.94 13.58 10.97
CA ASP A 361 -20.38 14.48 9.97
C ASP A 361 -18.89 14.71 10.23
N GLN A 362 -18.07 14.61 9.19
CA GLN A 362 -16.63 14.75 9.31
C GLN A 362 -16.01 15.31 8.04
N CYS A 363 -15.29 16.42 8.17
CA CYS A 363 -14.48 16.98 7.09
C CYS A 363 -13.10 16.31 7.04
N PHE A 364 -12.67 15.87 5.86
CA PHE A 364 -11.36 15.28 5.60
C PHE A 364 -10.51 16.14 4.65
N CYS A 365 -10.81 17.44 4.51
CA CYS A 365 -9.87 18.35 3.84
C CYS A 365 -8.51 18.33 4.54
N THR A 366 -7.45 18.72 3.82
CA THR A 366 -6.07 18.63 4.31
C THR A 366 -5.88 19.29 5.67
N GLU A 367 -6.46 20.47 5.88
CA GLU A 367 -6.36 21.22 7.12
C GLU A 367 -7.10 20.55 8.28
N CYS A 368 -8.33 20.07 8.04
CA CYS A 368 -9.11 19.37 9.07
C CYS A 368 -8.48 18.05 9.46
N HIS A 369 -7.93 17.32 8.48
CA HIS A 369 -7.19 16.09 8.74
C HIS A 369 -5.92 16.35 9.54
N ALA A 370 -5.08 17.30 9.11
CA ALA A 370 -3.85 17.66 9.82
C ALA A 370 -4.14 18.09 11.27
N SER A 371 -5.16 18.92 11.48
CA SER A 371 -5.58 19.36 12.82
C SER A 371 -6.03 18.22 13.74
N ARG A 372 -6.58 17.12 13.20
CA ARG A 372 -6.97 15.94 14.01
C ARG A 372 -5.79 15.01 14.29
N GLY A 373 -4.78 15.00 13.42
CA GLY A 373 -3.64 14.09 13.54
C GLY A 373 -3.94 12.62 13.19
N ASP A 374 -5.05 12.37 12.50
CA ASP A 374 -5.47 11.03 12.09
C ASP A 374 -4.46 10.35 11.13
N LYS A 375 -4.55 9.03 10.98
CA LYS A 375 -3.76 8.25 10.01
C LYS A 375 -4.41 8.30 8.63
N LEU A 376 -3.61 8.16 7.56
CA LEU A 376 -4.13 8.09 6.18
C LEU A 376 -4.87 6.78 5.89
N TYR A 377 -4.51 5.71 6.58
CA TYR A 377 -5.09 4.39 6.41
C TYR A 377 -5.40 3.80 7.78
N TYR A 378 -6.50 3.07 7.86
CA TYR A 378 -6.90 2.33 9.04
C TYR A 378 -7.24 0.90 8.65
N THR A 379 -7.25 0.02 9.64
CA THR A 379 -7.64 -1.38 9.47
C THR A 379 -8.97 -1.62 10.20
N ARG A 380 -9.91 -2.30 9.55
CA ARG A 380 -11.21 -2.68 10.14
C ARG A 380 -11.74 -3.98 9.55
N GLY A 381 -12.61 -4.65 10.31
CA GLY A 381 -13.34 -5.84 9.90
C GLY A 381 -12.70 -7.13 10.39
N ASN A 382 -13.41 -8.23 10.21
CA ASN A 382 -12.94 -9.57 10.54
C ASN A 382 -13.17 -10.53 9.35
N PRO A 383 -12.13 -10.96 8.62
CA PRO A 383 -10.71 -10.68 8.86
C PRO A 383 -10.37 -9.20 8.62
N ALA A 384 -9.29 -8.72 9.26
CA ALA A 384 -8.87 -7.32 9.18
C ALA A 384 -8.50 -6.89 7.75
N LYS A 385 -9.01 -5.72 7.29
CA LYS A 385 -8.67 -5.12 5.99
C LYS A 385 -8.36 -3.63 6.12
N ASP A 386 -7.35 -3.19 5.39
CA ASP A 386 -6.97 -1.78 5.29
C ASP A 386 -7.98 -1.02 4.42
N TYR A 387 -8.28 0.23 4.77
CA TYR A 387 -9.03 1.18 3.96
C TYR A 387 -8.41 2.58 4.07
N GLY A 388 -8.53 3.38 3.01
CA GLY A 388 -8.08 4.76 2.98
C GLY A 388 -9.13 5.69 3.55
N ILE A 389 -8.73 6.63 4.43
CA ILE A 389 -9.66 7.70 4.81
C ILE A 389 -9.87 8.64 3.61
N PRO A 390 -11.05 9.26 3.47
CA PRO A 390 -11.37 9.98 2.26
C PRO A 390 -10.78 11.40 2.26
N ILE A 391 -9.45 11.53 2.27
CA ILE A 391 -8.75 12.83 2.23
C ILE A 391 -9.27 13.65 1.04
N GLY A 392 -9.54 14.93 1.31
CA GLY A 392 -10.13 15.85 0.34
C GLY A 392 -11.65 15.80 0.26
N TRP A 393 -12.34 14.95 1.04
CA TRP A 393 -13.80 14.85 1.03
C TRP A 393 -14.44 15.37 2.32
N CYS A 394 -15.75 15.58 2.29
CA CYS A 394 -16.56 15.79 3.49
C CYS A 394 -17.59 14.67 3.59
N ARG A 395 -17.60 13.95 4.71
CA ARG A 395 -18.58 12.92 5.01
C ARG A 395 -19.76 13.56 5.74
N PHE A 396 -20.96 13.22 5.28
CA PHE A 396 -22.21 13.47 6.01
C PHE A 396 -22.73 12.13 6.54
N GLY A 397 -22.99 12.06 7.84
CA GLY A 397 -23.42 10.83 8.50
C GLY A 397 -24.81 10.43 8.03
N LEU A 398 -24.98 9.18 7.61
CA LEU A 398 -26.30 8.60 7.35
C LEU A 398 -26.80 7.89 8.61
N LYS A 399 -28.10 7.95 8.86
CA LYS A 399 -28.75 7.08 9.84
C LYS A 399 -28.66 5.65 9.37
N VAL A 400 -28.38 4.76 10.30
CA VAL A 400 -28.18 3.35 10.02
C VAL A 400 -29.24 2.56 10.77
N HIS A 401 -29.85 1.58 10.12
CA HIS A 401 -30.87 0.73 10.73
C HIS A 401 -30.31 0.00 11.97
N HIS A 402 -31.11 -0.17 13.03
CA HIS A 402 -30.69 -0.78 14.31
C HIS A 402 -30.08 -2.19 14.13
N ARG A 403 -30.46 -2.90 13.07
CA ARG A 403 -29.88 -4.18 12.66
C ARG A 403 -28.35 -4.12 12.46
N ALA A 404 -27.79 -2.97 12.08
CA ALA A 404 -26.35 -2.82 11.93
C ALA A 404 -25.60 -2.94 13.27
N THR A 405 -26.20 -2.45 14.35
CA THR A 405 -25.67 -2.64 15.71
C THR A 405 -25.74 -4.10 16.12
N ALA A 406 -26.88 -4.77 15.87
CA ALA A 406 -27.06 -6.19 16.18
C ALA A 406 -26.07 -7.11 15.43
N LEU A 407 -25.71 -6.74 14.20
CA LEU A 407 -24.73 -7.47 13.38
C LEU A 407 -23.27 -7.03 13.63
N ASP A 408 -23.04 -6.08 14.54
CA ASP A 408 -21.73 -5.52 14.86
C ASP A 408 -20.97 -5.04 13.59
N VAL A 409 -21.71 -4.40 12.69
CA VAL A 409 -21.24 -4.03 11.35
C VAL A 409 -20.01 -3.12 11.42
N PHE A 410 -19.99 -2.17 12.34
CA PHE A 410 -18.90 -1.18 12.44
C PHE A 410 -17.58 -1.75 12.94
N ASN A 411 -17.56 -2.97 13.49
CA ASN A 411 -16.35 -3.65 13.91
C ASN A 411 -16.02 -4.84 13.01
N LYS A 412 -17.02 -5.66 12.62
CA LYS A 412 -16.81 -6.91 11.88
C LYS A 412 -16.78 -6.75 10.37
N TRP A 413 -17.40 -5.71 9.80
CA TRP A 413 -17.51 -5.54 8.35
C TRP A 413 -16.43 -4.61 7.80
N HIS A 414 -16.10 -4.75 6.52
CA HIS A 414 -15.07 -3.93 5.88
C HIS A 414 -15.63 -2.58 5.43
N VAL A 415 -14.78 -1.54 5.44
CA VAL A 415 -15.14 -0.24 4.87
C VAL A 415 -14.87 -0.25 3.37
N ALA A 416 -15.82 0.25 2.59
CA ALA A 416 -15.65 0.45 1.17
C ALA A 416 -16.33 1.75 0.70
N PHE A 417 -16.04 2.15 -0.53
CA PHE A 417 -16.57 3.35 -1.14
C PHE A 417 -17.18 3.03 -2.51
N HIS A 418 -18.30 3.66 -2.83
CA HIS A 418 -18.99 3.52 -4.10
C HIS A 418 -19.26 4.90 -4.71
N GLY A 419 -18.67 5.16 -5.88
CA GLY A 419 -18.89 6.40 -6.61
C GLY A 419 -20.25 6.41 -7.31
N THR A 420 -20.94 7.54 -7.26
CA THR A 420 -22.24 7.69 -7.93
C THR A 420 -22.39 9.08 -8.55
N LYS A 421 -23.40 9.23 -9.42
CA LYS A 421 -23.81 10.54 -9.94
C LYS A 421 -24.52 11.29 -8.82
N VAL A 422 -24.28 12.60 -8.72
CA VAL A 422 -24.96 13.45 -7.73
C VAL A 422 -26.48 13.35 -7.84
N ASP A 423 -27.01 13.27 -9.06
CA ASP A 423 -28.46 13.17 -9.32
C ASP A 423 -29.07 11.85 -8.84
N SER A 424 -28.26 10.81 -8.65
CA SER A 424 -28.72 9.49 -8.17
C SER A 424 -28.77 9.40 -6.64
N VAL A 425 -28.21 10.38 -5.91
CA VAL A 425 -28.10 10.32 -4.45
C VAL A 425 -29.47 10.25 -3.78
N ASN A 426 -30.44 11.08 -4.17
CA ASN A 426 -31.77 11.07 -3.56
C ASN A 426 -32.48 9.72 -3.75
N ALA A 427 -32.46 9.20 -4.98
CA ALA A 427 -33.08 7.91 -5.30
C ALA A 427 -32.44 6.75 -4.50
N ILE A 428 -31.10 6.75 -4.34
CA ILE A 428 -30.39 5.74 -3.52
C ILE A 428 -30.82 5.82 -2.05
N LEU A 429 -30.94 7.03 -1.49
CA LEU A 429 -31.37 7.20 -0.10
C LEU A 429 -32.82 6.78 0.12
N GLU A 430 -33.71 7.07 -0.83
CA GLU A 430 -35.13 6.70 -0.76
C GLU A 430 -35.36 5.19 -0.91
N CYS A 431 -34.66 4.51 -1.81
CA CYS A 431 -34.85 3.08 -2.02
C CYS A 431 -34.03 2.21 -1.05
N GLY A 432 -32.95 2.75 -0.46
CA GLY A 432 -32.05 2.00 0.41
C GLY A 432 -31.09 1.06 -0.32
N ASP A 433 -31.11 1.04 -1.66
CA ASP A 433 -30.28 0.21 -2.52
C ASP A 433 -29.27 1.05 -3.34
N LEU A 434 -28.09 0.49 -3.60
CA LEU A 434 -27.10 1.14 -4.44
C LEU A 434 -27.50 1.06 -5.92
N LEU A 435 -27.63 2.22 -6.56
CA LEU A 435 -27.87 2.33 -8.00
C LEU A 435 -26.54 2.29 -8.75
N ILE A 436 -26.51 1.54 -9.85
CA ILE A 436 -25.34 1.43 -10.73
C ILE A 436 -25.25 2.70 -11.59
N PRO A 437 -24.05 3.28 -11.81
CA PRO A 437 -23.88 4.41 -12.70
C PRO A 437 -24.42 4.11 -14.11
N GLY A 438 -25.58 4.68 -14.46
CA GLY A 438 -26.15 4.65 -15.81
C GLY A 438 -27.37 3.75 -16.05
N ASP A 439 -27.96 3.08 -15.05
CA ASP A 439 -29.08 2.15 -15.32
C ASP A 439 -30.48 2.70 -14.96
N VAL A 440 -31.41 2.55 -15.92
CA VAL A 440 -32.87 2.51 -15.70
C VAL A 440 -33.24 1.02 -15.65
N ARG A 441 -33.34 0.49 -14.42
CA ARG A 441 -34.06 -0.74 -14.04
C ARG A 441 -34.01 -1.94 -15.02
N THR A 442 -32.86 -2.60 -15.22
CA THR A 442 -32.84 -4.02 -15.68
C THR A 442 -31.67 -4.87 -15.15
N ARG A 443 -32.04 -6.04 -14.56
CA ARG A 443 -31.30 -7.31 -14.35
C ARG A 443 -29.86 -7.28 -13.75
N ARG A 444 -29.77 -7.67 -12.47
CA ARG A 444 -28.61 -8.18 -11.69
C ARG A 444 -27.21 -7.93 -12.28
N LYS A 445 -26.68 -6.71 -12.13
CA LYS A 445 -25.27 -6.38 -12.41
C LYS A 445 -24.52 -6.20 -11.08
N LYS A 446 -23.32 -6.77 -10.98
CA LYS A 446 -22.45 -6.73 -9.79
C LYS A 446 -22.13 -5.27 -9.42
N ILE A 447 -22.19 -4.93 -8.13
CA ILE A 447 -21.81 -3.60 -7.63
C ILE A 447 -20.30 -3.57 -7.43
N PHE A 448 -19.63 -2.54 -7.95
CA PHE A 448 -18.22 -2.30 -7.73
C PHE A 448 -18.01 -1.29 -6.61
N VAL A 449 -17.13 -1.64 -5.68
CA VAL A 449 -16.73 -0.82 -4.54
C VAL A 449 -15.21 -0.90 -4.40
N SER A 450 -14.62 0.08 -3.72
CA SER A 450 -13.17 0.12 -3.47
C SER A 450 -12.88 0.45 -2.00
N PRO A 451 -11.81 -0.08 -1.39
CA PRO A 451 -11.36 0.34 -0.06
C PRO A 451 -10.82 1.79 -0.03
N SER A 452 -10.74 2.47 -1.17
CA SER A 452 -10.27 3.85 -1.27
C SER A 452 -11.20 4.75 -2.07
N VAL A 453 -11.49 5.93 -1.51
CA VAL A 453 -12.21 6.99 -2.21
C VAL A 453 -11.44 7.53 -3.42
N ARG A 454 -10.10 7.38 -3.48
CA ARG A 454 -9.31 7.82 -4.64
C ARG A 454 -9.75 7.09 -5.91
N TYR A 455 -10.09 5.82 -5.76
CA TYR A 455 -10.62 4.98 -6.82
C TYR A 455 -12.10 5.28 -7.08
N SER A 456 -12.95 5.17 -6.06
CA SER A 456 -14.40 5.35 -6.22
C SER A 456 -14.81 6.80 -6.54
N GLY A 457 -13.96 7.77 -6.23
CA GLY A 457 -14.14 9.19 -6.55
C GLY A 457 -13.63 9.58 -7.95
N HIS A 458 -13.07 8.64 -8.72
CA HIS A 458 -12.64 8.90 -10.09
C HIS A 458 -13.84 9.28 -10.98
N ASN A 459 -13.61 10.12 -12.00
CA ASN A 459 -14.67 10.70 -12.84
C ASN A 459 -15.55 9.65 -13.56
N CYS A 460 -15.05 8.43 -13.75
CA CYS A 460 -15.80 7.33 -14.35
C CYS A 460 -16.90 6.77 -13.43
N TYR A 461 -16.74 6.83 -12.10
CA TYR A 461 -17.74 6.36 -11.14
C TYR A 461 -18.48 7.53 -10.48
N ALA A 462 -17.74 8.56 -10.06
CA ALA A 462 -18.28 9.77 -9.46
C ALA A 462 -18.19 10.94 -10.45
N LYS A 463 -19.16 11.02 -11.37
CA LYS A 463 -19.19 12.06 -12.41
C LYS A 463 -19.33 13.44 -11.76
N PRO A 464 -18.44 14.41 -12.07
CA PRO A 464 -18.57 15.77 -11.56
C PRO A 464 -19.89 16.43 -11.98
N LYS A 465 -20.50 17.18 -11.06
CA LYS A 465 -21.63 18.08 -11.30
C LYS A 465 -21.22 19.51 -10.96
N SER A 466 -21.51 20.46 -11.85
CA SER A 466 -21.28 21.88 -11.56
C SER A 466 -22.24 22.36 -10.47
N PHE A 467 -21.73 23.13 -9.52
CA PHE A 467 -22.47 23.77 -8.46
C PHE A 467 -21.97 25.21 -8.30
N GLU A 468 -22.87 26.18 -8.46
CA GLU A 468 -22.59 27.57 -8.14
C GLU A 468 -22.94 27.83 -6.67
N ASP A 469 -21.96 28.26 -5.90
CA ASP A 469 -22.14 28.53 -4.47
C ASP A 469 -22.87 29.87 -4.26
N PRO A 470 -24.12 29.86 -3.74
CA PRO A 470 -24.96 31.06 -3.73
C PRO A 470 -24.35 32.29 -3.03
N PRO A 471 -23.63 32.17 -1.90
CA PRO A 471 -23.04 33.33 -1.23
C PRO A 471 -21.85 33.95 -1.98
N THR A 472 -21.21 33.23 -2.90
CA THR A 472 -19.96 33.67 -3.53
C THR A 472 -20.02 33.72 -5.06
N SER A 473 -21.10 33.22 -5.67
CA SER A 473 -21.25 33.00 -7.11
C SER A 473 -20.09 32.23 -7.76
N LYS A 474 -19.31 31.50 -6.94
CA LYS A 474 -18.18 30.71 -7.41
C LYS A 474 -18.67 29.35 -7.83
N SER A 475 -18.31 28.95 -9.05
CA SER A 475 -18.59 27.61 -9.57
C SER A 475 -17.59 26.57 -9.06
N TYR A 476 -18.09 25.41 -8.68
CA TYR A 476 -17.35 24.26 -8.18
C TYR A 476 -17.75 22.98 -8.92
N ASN A 477 -16.77 22.10 -9.15
CA ASN A 477 -17.03 20.73 -9.58
C ASN A 477 -17.21 19.84 -8.35
N THR A 478 -18.42 19.30 -8.19
CA THR A 478 -18.82 18.50 -7.04
C THR A 478 -19.00 17.04 -7.41
N LYS A 479 -18.80 16.14 -6.45
CA LYS A 479 -18.93 14.69 -6.64
C LYS A 479 -19.59 14.08 -5.42
N ALA A 480 -20.21 12.91 -5.61
CA ALA A 480 -20.80 12.12 -4.54
C ALA A 480 -20.20 10.71 -4.51
N VAL A 481 -19.89 10.24 -3.31
CA VAL A 481 -19.44 8.88 -3.02
C VAL A 481 -20.15 8.41 -1.76
N LEU A 482 -20.62 7.16 -1.77
CA LEU A 482 -21.21 6.51 -0.62
C LEU A 482 -20.13 5.70 0.11
N GLN A 483 -19.96 5.94 1.40
CA GLN A 483 -19.15 5.10 2.27
C GLN A 483 -20.03 3.96 2.80
N LEU A 484 -19.55 2.73 2.67
CA LEU A 484 -20.29 1.50 2.90
C LEU A 484 -19.58 0.64 3.95
N CYS A 485 -20.36 -0.21 4.62
CA CYS A 485 -19.86 -1.37 5.30
C CYS A 485 -20.27 -2.61 4.50
N ILE A 486 -19.30 -3.43 4.08
CA ILE A 486 -19.53 -4.63 3.27
C ILE A 486 -19.21 -5.88 4.08
N ASN A 487 -20.09 -6.88 3.99
CA ASN A 487 -19.88 -8.15 4.67
C ASN A 487 -18.66 -8.86 4.04
N PRO A 488 -17.66 -9.30 4.83
CA PRO A 488 -16.47 -10.00 4.34
C PRO A 488 -16.75 -11.18 3.40
N ASN A 489 -17.90 -11.85 3.57
CA ASN A 489 -18.30 -13.03 2.79
C ASN A 489 -19.16 -12.70 1.57
N SER A 490 -19.39 -11.42 1.27
CA SER A 490 -20.34 -10.98 0.23
C SER A 490 -19.68 -10.48 -1.06
N TYR A 491 -18.35 -10.46 -1.14
CA TYR A 491 -17.64 -9.90 -2.29
C TYR A 491 -16.43 -10.71 -2.71
N GLN A 492 -15.96 -10.44 -3.93
CA GLN A 492 -14.68 -10.91 -4.47
C GLN A 492 -13.87 -9.72 -4.94
N VAL A 493 -12.54 -9.78 -4.82
CA VAL A 493 -11.64 -8.73 -5.32
C VAL A 493 -11.41 -8.97 -6.82
N GLY A 494 -11.89 -8.03 -7.65
CA GLY A 494 -11.68 -8.03 -9.10
C GLY A 494 -10.50 -7.15 -9.55
N PRO A 495 -10.17 -7.14 -10.85
CA PRO A 495 -9.19 -6.22 -11.41
C PRO A 495 -9.69 -4.77 -11.42
N GLN A 496 -8.79 -3.80 -11.66
CA GLN A 496 -9.26 -2.42 -11.85
C GLN A 496 -10.11 -2.34 -13.11
N THR A 497 -11.20 -1.58 -13.06
CA THR A 497 -12.05 -1.27 -14.21
C THR A 497 -11.82 0.14 -14.76
N ILE A 498 -10.93 0.92 -14.14
CA ILE A 498 -10.37 2.14 -14.73
C ILE A 498 -9.10 1.73 -15.50
N CYS A 499 -9.01 1.99 -16.79
CA CYS A 499 -7.78 1.79 -17.57
C CYS A 499 -6.72 2.86 -17.24
N ALA A 500 -6.49 3.10 -15.94
CA ALA A 500 -5.54 4.10 -15.47
C ALA A 500 -4.11 3.65 -15.82
N THR A 501 -3.36 4.56 -16.44
CA THR A 501 -1.94 4.38 -16.79
C THR A 501 -1.02 4.54 -15.58
N SER A 502 -1.53 5.07 -14.46
CA SER A 502 -0.81 5.26 -13.20
C SER A 502 -1.56 4.65 -12.02
N GLU A 503 -0.81 4.24 -11.00
CA GLU A 503 -1.35 3.76 -9.73
C GLU A 503 -2.27 4.81 -9.07
N ILE A 504 -3.53 4.45 -8.78
CA ILE A 504 -4.52 5.41 -8.25
C ILE A 504 -4.34 5.63 -6.75
N ASP A 505 -4.18 4.56 -5.98
CA ASP A 505 -3.89 4.58 -4.55
C ASP A 505 -2.72 3.65 -4.24
N PRO A 506 -1.59 4.18 -3.72
CA PRO A 506 -0.37 3.42 -3.56
C PRO A 506 -0.47 2.27 -2.55
N LYS A 507 -1.46 2.33 -1.65
CA LYS A 507 -1.71 1.31 -0.64
C LYS A 507 -2.45 0.10 -1.22
N PHE A 508 -3.23 0.31 -2.29
CA PHE A 508 -4.12 -0.69 -2.88
C PHE A 508 -3.79 -0.86 -4.38
N ARG A 509 -2.63 -1.42 -4.72
CA ARG A 509 -2.34 -1.74 -6.14
C ARG A 509 -3.35 -2.76 -6.64
N GLN A 510 -4.03 -2.40 -7.71
CA GLN A 510 -4.90 -3.31 -8.45
C GLN A 510 -4.22 -3.70 -9.76
N PRO A 511 -4.44 -4.94 -10.23
CA PRO A 511 -3.92 -5.37 -11.52
C PRO A 511 -4.60 -4.61 -12.65
N ARG A 512 -3.81 -4.15 -13.64
CA ARG A 512 -4.33 -3.45 -14.82
C ARG A 512 -5.06 -4.44 -15.74
N ASN A 513 -6.21 -4.03 -16.30
CA ASN A 513 -6.89 -4.78 -17.36
C ASN A 513 -6.06 -4.84 -18.65
#